data_AF-A0A923UPR6-F1
#
_entry.id   AF-A0A923UPR6-F1
#
_cell.length_a   1.000
_cell.length_b   1.000
_cell.length_c   1.000
_cell.angle_alpha   90.00
_cell.angle_beta   90.00
_cell.angle_gamma   90.00
#
_symmetry.space_group_name_H-M   'P 1'
#
loop_
_entity.id
_entity.type
_entity.pdbx_description
1 polymer ?
#
loop_
_entity_poly.entity_id
_entity_poly.type
_entity_poly.pdbx_seq_one_letter_code
_entity_poly.pdbx_strand_id
1 'polypeptide(L)'
;AEVENAINMHLGVIESAVVGYPHDIKGEGIYAYVICDSQMEDQALIRKDILATVTRLIGPIAKPDKIQFVSGLPKTRSGKIMRRILRKVAEGETSNIGDTSTLLDPNVVVEIIGGAL
;
A
#
# COMPACT_ATOMS: atom_id res chain seq x y z
N ALA A 1 -0.32 6.82 9.53
CA ALA A 1 -1.77 6.86 9.79
C ALA A 1 -2.17 5.66 10.65
N GLU A 2 -3.32 5.67 11.31
CA GLU A 2 -3.70 4.59 12.26
C GLU A 2 -3.70 3.20 11.60
N VAL A 3 -4.26 3.09 10.38
CA VAL A 3 -4.28 1.83 9.60
C VAL A 3 -2.86 1.37 9.23
N GLU A 4 -1.99 2.28 8.78
CA GLU A 4 -0.58 1.96 8.49
C GLU A 4 0.13 1.45 9.75
N ASN A 5 -0.10 2.09 10.91
CA ASN A 5 0.48 1.64 12.18
C ASN A 5 0.01 0.22 12.53
N ALA A 6 -1.28 -0.08 12.36
CA ALA A 6 -1.81 -1.41 12.62
C ALA A 6 -1.24 -2.47 11.66
N ILE A 7 -1.06 -2.14 10.38
CA ILE A 7 -0.41 -3.03 9.40
C ILE A 7 1.05 -3.28 9.79
N ASN A 8 1.78 -2.23 10.17
CA ASN A 8 3.20 -2.30 10.55
C ASN A 8 3.44 -3.05 11.87
N MET A 9 2.40 -3.33 12.67
CA MET A 9 2.52 -4.19 13.87
C MET A 9 2.52 -5.68 13.55
N HIS A 10 2.20 -6.08 12.32
CA HIS A 10 2.27 -7.47 11.90
C HIS A 10 3.73 -7.90 11.69
N LEU A 11 4.10 -9.07 12.23
CA LEU A 11 5.45 -9.62 12.08
C LEU A 11 5.77 -9.84 10.60
N GLY A 12 6.91 -9.35 10.12
CA GLY A 12 7.33 -9.48 8.72
C GLY A 12 6.81 -8.41 7.77
N VAL A 13 5.98 -7.46 8.23
CA VAL A 13 5.79 -6.19 7.52
C VAL A 13 6.97 -5.28 7.83
N ILE A 14 7.62 -4.78 6.79
CA ILE A 14 8.72 -3.81 6.90
C ILE A 14 8.16 -2.40 6.94
N GLU A 15 7.27 -2.07 6.00
CA GLU A 15 6.66 -0.75 5.90
C GLU A 15 5.37 -0.83 5.08
N SER A 16 4.44 0.10 5.32
CA SER A 16 3.21 0.22 4.56
C SER A 16 2.85 1.67 4.26
N ALA A 17 2.05 1.84 3.20
CA ALA A 17 1.38 3.09 2.88
C ALA A 17 -0.08 2.83 2.53
N VAL A 18 -0.98 3.66 3.04
CA VAL A 18 -2.42 3.53 2.80
C VAL A 18 -2.95 4.78 2.10
N VAL A 19 -3.80 4.56 1.10
CA VAL A 19 -4.54 5.60 0.37
C VAL A 19 -6.00 5.20 0.19
N GLY A 20 -6.87 6.19 0.04
CA GLY A 20 -8.24 5.97 -0.41
C GLY A 20 -8.30 5.70 -1.92
N TYR A 21 -9.31 4.97 -2.36
CA TYR A 21 -9.64 4.79 -3.77
C TYR A 21 -11.16 4.78 -3.99
N PRO A 22 -11.66 5.16 -5.17
CA PRO A 22 -13.09 5.06 -5.49
C PRO A 22 -13.58 3.62 -5.38
N HIS A 23 -14.59 3.40 -4.54
CA HIS A 23 -15.18 2.08 -4.33
C HIS A 23 -16.70 2.14 -4.50
N ASP A 24 -17.25 1.30 -5.38
CA ASP A 24 -18.66 1.38 -5.80
C ASP A 24 -19.69 1.28 -4.66
N ILE A 25 -19.41 0.47 -3.63
CA ILE A 25 -20.30 0.27 -2.48
C ILE A 25 -20.01 1.26 -1.35
N LYS A 26 -18.74 1.52 -1.05
CA LYS A 26 -18.33 2.32 0.12
C LYS A 26 -18.19 3.82 -0.17
N GLY A 27 -18.20 4.21 -1.45
CA GLY A 27 -17.73 5.51 -1.93
C GLY A 27 -16.20 5.59 -1.94
N GLU A 28 -15.57 5.40 -0.78
CA GLU A 28 -14.12 5.37 -0.62
C GLU A 28 -13.68 4.06 0.04
N GLY A 29 -12.84 3.30 -0.65
CA GLY A 29 -12.22 2.08 -0.15
C GLY A 29 -10.79 2.34 0.34
N ILE A 30 -10.24 1.38 1.07
CA ILE A 30 -8.89 1.43 1.64
C ILE A 30 -7.95 0.58 0.80
N TYR A 31 -6.93 1.20 0.20
CA TYR A 31 -5.87 0.53 -0.55
C TYR A 31 -4.56 0.58 0.24
N ALA A 32 -4.01 -0.58 0.59
CA ALA A 32 -2.73 -0.70 1.27
C ALA A 32 -1.63 -1.23 0.34
N TYR A 33 -0.51 -0.53 0.30
CA TYR A 33 0.74 -0.98 -0.29
C TYR A 33 1.64 -1.44 0.83
N VAL A 34 2.14 -2.68 0.77
CA VAL A 34 2.85 -3.32 1.87
C VAL A 34 4.17 -3.89 1.38
N ILE A 35 5.26 -3.51 2.03
CA ILE A 35 6.57 -4.14 1.90
C ILE A 35 6.68 -5.20 2.99
N CYS A 36 6.94 -6.44 2.60
CA CYS A 36 7.16 -7.56 3.52
C CYS A 36 8.57 -8.13 3.35
N ASP A 37 9.04 -8.85 4.37
CA ASP A 37 10.28 -9.62 4.26
C ASP A 37 10.11 -10.75 3.24
N SER A 38 11.08 -10.84 2.32
CA SER A 38 11.23 -11.88 1.31
C SER A 38 11.23 -13.32 1.84
N GLN A 39 11.47 -13.53 3.14
CA GLN A 39 11.45 -14.85 3.76
C GLN A 39 10.06 -15.44 3.99
N MET A 40 8.99 -14.68 3.72
CA MET A 40 7.62 -15.17 3.89
C MET A 40 7.06 -15.71 2.57
N GLU A 41 7.05 -17.03 2.42
CA GLU A 41 6.69 -17.72 1.17
C GLU A 41 5.19 -17.67 0.81
N ASP A 42 4.29 -17.41 1.78
CA ASP A 42 2.84 -17.42 1.54
C ASP A 42 2.19 -16.03 1.72
N GLN A 43 2.12 -15.27 0.63
CA GLN A 43 1.44 -13.97 0.59
C GLN A 43 -0.05 -14.02 0.92
N ALA A 44 -0.73 -15.15 0.69
CA ALA A 44 -2.15 -15.27 1.01
C ALA A 44 -2.36 -15.36 2.53
N LEU A 45 -1.50 -16.12 3.21
CA LEU A 45 -1.49 -16.20 4.67
C LEU A 45 -1.16 -14.83 5.29
N ILE A 46 -0.10 -14.16 4.83
CA ILE A 46 0.29 -12.82 5.31
C ILE A 46 -0.86 -11.83 5.15
N ARG A 47 -1.51 -11.83 3.97
CA ARG A 47 -2.65 -10.95 3.72
C ARG A 47 -3.77 -11.19 4.75
N LYS A 48 -4.10 -12.45 5.04
CA LYS A 48 -5.12 -12.81 6.03
C LYS A 48 -4.74 -12.33 7.43
N ASP A 49 -3.48 -12.47 7.82
CA ASP A 49 -2.99 -12.10 9.15
C ASP A 49 -2.88 -10.59 9.34
N ILE A 50 -2.50 -9.84 8.30
CA ILE A 50 -2.57 -8.37 8.28
C ILE A 50 -4.02 -7.92 8.49
N LEU A 51 -4.98 -8.48 7.74
CA LEU A 51 -6.39 -8.12 7.89
C LEU A 51 -6.92 -8.43 9.30
N ALA A 52 -6.55 -9.58 9.87
CA ALA A 52 -6.89 -9.94 11.24
C ALA A 52 -6.29 -8.95 12.26
N THR A 53 -5.04 -8.54 12.06
CA THR A 53 -4.34 -7.58 12.92
C THR A 53 -5.03 -6.22 12.90
N VAL A 54 -5.33 -5.67 11.72
CA VAL A 54 -6.05 -4.39 11.59
C VAL A 54 -7.44 -4.47 12.24
N THR A 55 -8.15 -5.58 12.04
CA THR A 55 -9.47 -5.80 12.65
C THR A 55 -9.41 -5.81 14.17
N ARG A 56 -8.39 -6.44 14.73
CA ARG A 56 -8.20 -6.55 16.17
C ARG A 56 -7.82 -5.21 16.81
N LEU A 57 -7.02 -4.40 16.11
CA LEU A 57 -6.50 -3.14 16.65
C LEU A 57 -7.44 -1.95 16.47
N ILE A 58 -8.13 -1.87 15.33
CA ILE A 58 -8.97 -0.71 14.98
C ILE A 58 -10.43 -1.12 14.81
N GLY A 59 -10.67 -2.23 14.11
CA GLY A 59 -12.00 -2.76 13.87
C GLY A 59 -12.26 -3.14 12.41
N PRO A 60 -13.38 -3.82 12.11
CA PRO A 60 -13.69 -4.28 10.75
C PRO A 60 -13.79 -3.17 9.70
N ILE A 61 -14.15 -1.95 10.12
CA ILE A 61 -14.30 -0.80 9.22
C ILE A 61 -12.96 -0.33 8.62
N ALA A 62 -11.85 -0.60 9.31
CA ALA A 62 -10.52 -0.17 8.91
C ALA A 62 -9.77 -1.21 8.04
N LYS A 63 -10.39 -2.35 7.75
CA LYS A 63 -9.78 -3.40 6.90
C LYS A 63 -9.46 -2.82 5.52
N PRO A 64 -8.20 -2.92 5.05
CA PRO A 64 -7.89 -2.68 3.65
C PRO A 64 -8.75 -3.57 2.74
N ASP A 65 -9.35 -2.95 1.73
CA ASP A 65 -10.08 -3.66 0.67
C ASP A 65 -9.11 -4.31 -0.31
N LYS A 66 -8.00 -3.63 -0.58
CA LYS A 66 -6.90 -4.10 -1.42
C LYS A 66 -5.61 -4.05 -0.63
N ILE A 67 -4.82 -5.12 -0.72
CA ILE A 67 -3.45 -5.18 -0.20
C ILE A 67 -2.56 -5.60 -1.36
N GLN A 68 -1.73 -4.68 -1.85
CA GLN A 68 -0.73 -4.96 -2.88
C GLN A 68 0.64 -5.08 -2.20
N PHE A 69 1.29 -6.22 -2.38
CA PHE A 69 2.67 -6.41 -1.94
C PHE A 69 3.61 -5.80 -2.97
N VAL A 70 4.58 -5.02 -2.51
CA VAL A 70 5.51 -4.25 -3.36
C VAL A 70 6.92 -4.35 -2.81
N SER A 71 7.93 -4.26 -3.68
CA SER A 71 9.34 -4.26 -3.25
C SER A 71 9.74 -2.96 -2.55
N GLY A 72 9.04 -1.86 -2.85
CA GLY A 72 9.36 -0.53 -2.38
C GLY A 72 8.16 0.42 -2.42
N LEU A 73 8.31 1.58 -1.78
CA LEU A 73 7.35 2.68 -1.84
C LEU A 73 8.00 3.88 -2.56
N PRO A 74 7.22 4.67 -3.32
CA PRO A 74 7.76 5.83 -4.02
C PRO A 74 8.13 6.90 -3.00
N LYS A 75 9.42 7.01 -2.68
CA LYS A 75 9.95 7.96 -1.70
C LYS A 75 10.79 9.03 -2.37
N THR A 76 10.68 10.26 -1.89
CA THR A 76 11.61 11.34 -2.26
C THR A 76 13.02 11.01 -1.75
N ARG A 77 14.04 11.73 -2.24
CA ARG A 77 15.42 11.64 -1.68
C ARG A 77 15.52 12.00 -0.19
N SER A 78 14.50 12.67 0.36
CA SER A 78 14.37 12.95 1.80
C SER A 78 13.59 11.88 2.57
N GLY A 79 13.22 10.77 1.93
CA GLY A 79 12.52 9.64 2.54
C GLY A 79 11.00 9.79 2.65
N LYS A 80 10.41 10.88 2.16
CA LYS A 80 8.96 11.10 2.24
C LYS A 80 8.23 10.26 1.19
N ILE A 81 7.24 9.49 1.63
CA ILE A 81 6.37 8.71 0.74
C ILE A 81 5.51 9.67 -0.10
N MET A 82 5.61 9.57 -1.42
CA MET A 82 4.81 10.32 -2.40
C MET A 82 3.44 9.65 -2.59
N ARG A 83 2.57 9.79 -1.59
CA ARG A 83 1.21 9.21 -1.59
C ARG A 83 0.34 9.60 -2.79
N ARG A 84 0.63 10.73 -3.43
CA ARG A 84 -0.02 11.17 -4.67
C ARG A 84 0.09 10.11 -5.78
N ILE A 85 1.26 9.50 -5.94
CA ILE A 85 1.51 8.46 -6.96
C ILE A 85 0.70 7.20 -6.62
N LEU A 86 0.76 6.76 -5.37
CA LEU A 86 0.01 5.60 -4.87
C LEU A 86 -1.51 5.77 -5.06
N ARG A 87 -2.02 6.99 -4.83
CA ARG A 87 -3.44 7.30 -5.04
C ARG A 87 -3.82 7.21 -6.52
N LYS A 88 -3.00 7.77 -7.42
CA LYS A 88 -3.25 7.68 -8.87
C LYS A 88 -3.28 6.25 -9.36
N VAL A 89 -2.36 5.40 -8.89
CA VAL A 89 -2.40 3.97 -9.21
C VAL A 89 -3.66 3.30 -8.67
N ALA A 90 -4.05 3.59 -7.43
CA ALA A 90 -5.25 3.02 -6.81
C ALA A 90 -6.55 3.49 -7.50
N GLU A 91 -6.56 4.68 -8.10
CA GLU A 91 -7.64 5.24 -8.93
C GLU A 91 -7.64 4.67 -10.37
N GLY A 92 -6.64 3.86 -10.75
CA GLY A 92 -6.48 3.35 -12.12
C GLY A 92 -5.89 4.36 -13.11
N GLU A 93 -5.46 5.53 -12.65
CA GLU A 93 -4.86 6.59 -13.47
C GLU A 93 -3.35 6.41 -13.64
N THR A 94 -2.95 5.42 -14.46
CA THR A 94 -1.54 5.04 -14.63
C THR A 94 -0.80 5.80 -15.74
N SER A 95 -1.54 6.44 -16.65
CA SER A 95 -0.98 7.18 -17.80
C SER A 95 -0.45 8.58 -17.43
N ASN A 96 -0.90 9.16 -16.32
CA ASN A 96 -0.51 10.50 -15.88
C ASN A 96 -0.19 10.55 -14.37
N ILE A 97 0.93 9.92 -14.01
CA ILE A 97 1.45 9.91 -12.63
C ILE A 97 2.16 11.22 -12.25
N GLY A 98 2.31 12.16 -13.20
CA GLY A 98 2.98 13.45 -12.99
C GLY A 98 4.48 13.33 -12.75
N ASP A 99 5.07 14.36 -12.15
CA ASP A 99 6.53 14.43 -11.94
C ASP A 99 7.04 13.41 -10.91
N THR A 100 8.06 12.65 -11.31
CA THR A 100 8.78 11.62 -10.55
C THR A 100 10.27 11.94 -10.38
N SER A 101 10.75 13.09 -10.86
CA SER A 101 12.17 13.49 -10.86
C SER A 101 12.81 13.57 -9.47
N THR A 102 11.99 13.74 -8.43
CA THR A 102 12.42 13.85 -7.03
C THR A 102 12.46 12.52 -6.28
N LEU A 103 12.02 11.43 -6.93
CA LEU A 103 12.07 10.09 -6.34
C LEU A 103 13.51 9.62 -6.16
N LEU A 104 13.73 8.86 -5.08
CA LEU A 104 14.97 8.14 -4.84
C LEU A 104 15.14 7.02 -5.87
N ASP A 105 14.07 6.27 -6.11
CA ASP A 105 14.01 5.21 -7.12
C ASP A 105 12.71 5.31 -7.92
N PRO A 106 12.76 5.79 -9.17
CA PRO A 106 11.61 5.83 -10.06
C PRO A 106 11.10 4.45 -10.51
N ASN A 107 11.93 3.40 -10.48
CA ASN A 107 11.53 2.07 -10.99
C ASN A 107 10.43 1.43 -10.13
N VAL A 108 10.43 1.72 -8.84
CA VAL A 108 9.38 1.30 -7.90
C VAL A 108 7.99 1.71 -8.40
N VAL A 109 7.87 2.87 -9.07
CA VAL A 109 6.59 3.31 -9.63
C VAL A 109 6.10 2.37 -10.73
N VAL A 110 7.00 1.92 -11.60
CA VAL A 110 6.67 1.01 -12.71
C VAL A 110 6.21 -0.34 -12.18
N GLU A 111 6.89 -0.87 -11.16
CA GLU A 111 6.49 -2.11 -10.49
C GLU A 111 5.09 -1.98 -9.86
N ILE A 112 4.86 -0.88 -9.13
CA ILE A 112 3.57 -0.63 -8.47
C ILE A 112 2.44 -0.57 -9.50
N ILE A 113 2.64 0.10 -10.63
CA ILE A 113 1.66 0.14 -11.73
C ILE A 113 1.41 -1.28 -12.28
N GLY A 114 2.48 -2.05 -12.52
CA GLY A 114 2.39 -3.39 -13.10
C GLY A 114 1.68 -4.41 -12.20
N GLY A 115 1.73 -4.21 -10.88
CA GLY A 115 1.07 -5.06 -9.88
C GLY A 115 -0.28 -4.54 -9.36
N ALA A 116 -0.84 -3.47 -9.95
CA ALA A 116 -2.05 -2.83 -9.45
C ALA A 116 -3.25 -3.80 -9.44
N LEU A 117 -3.89 -3.93 -8.27
CA LEU A 117 -5.14 -4.66 -8.02
C LEU A 117 -6.39 -3.82 -8.26
#